data_AF-A0A9W6TGU4-F1
#
_entry.id   AF-A0A9W6TGU4-F1
#
_cell.length_a   1.000
_cell.length_b   1.000
_cell.length_c   1.000
_cell.angle_alpha   90.00
_cell.angle_beta   90.00
_cell.angle_gamma   90.00
#
_symmetry.space_group_name_H-M   'P 1'
#
loop_
_entity.id
_entity.type
_entity.pdbx_description
1 polymer ?
#
loop_
_entity_poly.entity_id
_entity_poly.type
_entity_poly.pdbx_seq_one_letter_code
_entity_poly.pdbx_strand_id
1 'polypeptide(L)'
;MYETTNDYEFLDISLNSTEATERITDLKMNGTWVNHNTQQLLVTVMTYNGQIDEFSIARLQMDFRDSVKIELKALTKAIPDYREQDLFNVALLGCIYIALGIWLMFLESAIAPLVVGRGLLFKRLACFY
;
A
#
# COMPACT_ATOMS: atom_id res chain seq x y z
N MET A 1 -16.20 -24.86 19.67
CA MET A 1 -15.15 -24.25 18.83
C MET A 1 -15.75 -24.18 17.44
N TYR A 2 -16.10 -22.99 16.94
CA TYR A 2 -16.71 -22.83 15.62
C TYR A 2 -15.57 -22.67 14.59
N GLU A 3 -15.64 -23.41 13.49
CA GLU A 3 -14.67 -23.32 12.40
C GLU A 3 -15.09 -22.19 11.46
N THR A 4 -14.21 -21.20 11.25
CA THR A 4 -14.45 -20.09 10.32
C THR A 4 -13.88 -20.46 8.96
N THR A 5 -14.74 -20.70 7.99
CA THR A 5 -14.34 -20.94 6.59
C THR A 5 -14.53 -19.65 5.80
N ASN A 6 -13.47 -19.20 5.12
CA ASN A 6 -13.55 -18.09 4.18
C ASN A 6 -13.83 -18.65 2.78
N ASP A 7 -14.90 -18.20 2.16
CA ASP A 7 -15.21 -18.52 0.77
C ASP A 7 -15.01 -17.26 -0.09
N TYR A 8 -14.49 -17.44 -1.31
CA TYR A 8 -14.13 -16.35 -2.20
C TYR A 8 -14.72 -16.61 -3.58
N GLU A 9 -15.58 -15.70 -4.01
CA GLU A 9 -16.14 -15.71 -5.36
C GLU A 9 -15.61 -14.51 -6.14
N PHE A 10 -15.12 -14.77 -7.36
CA PHE A 10 -14.60 -13.74 -8.24
C PHE A 10 -15.53 -13.57 -9.44
N LEU A 11 -16.08 -12.36 -9.58
CA LEU A 11 -16.81 -11.98 -10.78
C LEU A 11 -15.87 -11.23 -11.71
N ASP A 12 -15.77 -11.70 -12.95
CA ASP A 12 -14.95 -11.06 -13.98
C ASP A 12 -15.52 -9.68 -14.32
N ILE A 13 -14.62 -8.70 -14.44
CA ILE A 13 -14.94 -7.33 -14.84
C ILE A 13 -15.42 -7.25 -16.30
N SER A 14 -15.15 -8.27 -17.12
CA SER A 14 -15.63 -8.34 -18.50
C SER A 14 -17.11 -8.70 -18.63
N LEU A 15 -17.75 -9.14 -17.55
CA LEU A 15 -19.17 -9.53 -17.58
C LEU A 15 -20.05 -8.32 -17.86
N ASN A 16 -21.00 -8.49 -18.78
CA ASN A 16 -22.05 -7.48 -18.93
C ASN A 16 -23.06 -7.56 -17.77
N SER A 17 -23.95 -6.57 -17.66
CA SER A 17 -24.92 -6.49 -16.56
C SER A 17 -25.83 -7.72 -16.46
N THR A 18 -26.20 -8.31 -17.59
CA THR A 18 -27.08 -9.48 -17.63
C THR A 18 -26.35 -10.72 -17.14
N GLU A 19 -25.15 -10.98 -17.67
CA GLU A 19 -24.31 -12.11 -17.27
C GLU A 19 -23.91 -12.03 -15.79
N ALA A 20 -23.57 -10.84 -15.29
CA ALA A 20 -23.27 -10.64 -13.88
C ALA A 20 -24.49 -10.93 -12.99
N THR A 21 -25.68 -10.53 -13.43
CA THR A 21 -26.93 -10.80 -12.71
C THR A 21 -27.25 -12.29 -12.69
N GLU A 22 -27.05 -12.99 -13.81
CA GLU A 22 -27.22 -14.44 -13.92
C GLU A 22 -26.26 -15.16 -12.97
N ARG A 23 -24.97 -14.79 -12.96
CA ARG A 23 -23.98 -15.36 -12.04
C ARG A 23 -24.34 -15.15 -10.58
N ILE A 24 -24.74 -13.94 -10.18
CA ILE A 24 -25.18 -13.66 -8.80
C ILE A 24 -26.43 -14.48 -8.45
N THR A 25 -27.34 -14.66 -9.40
CA THR A 25 -28.55 -15.44 -9.21
C THR A 25 -28.21 -16.92 -8.99
N ASP A 26 -27.32 -17.48 -9.79
CA ASP A 26 -26.85 -18.87 -9.64
C ASP A 26 -26.16 -19.09 -8.28
N LEU A 27 -25.30 -18.16 -7.86
CA LEU A 27 -24.64 -18.19 -6.55
C LEU A 27 -25.65 -18.17 -5.40
N LYS A 28 -26.71 -17.38 -5.55
CA LYS A 28 -27.81 -17.32 -4.59
C LYS A 28 -28.62 -18.62 -4.56
N MET A 29 -28.92 -19.21 -5.72
CA MET A 29 -29.70 -20.44 -5.81
C MET A 29 -28.95 -21.67 -5.29
N ASN A 30 -27.63 -21.72 -5.50
CA ASN A 30 -26.78 -22.80 -5.02
C ASN A 30 -26.63 -22.81 -3.48
N GLY A 31 -26.96 -21.71 -2.80
CA GLY A 31 -26.97 -21.62 -1.33
C GLY A 31 -25.57 -21.67 -0.68
N THR A 32 -24.51 -21.73 -1.49
CA THR A 32 -23.12 -21.82 -1.03
C THR A 32 -22.54 -20.46 -0.68
N TRP A 33 -23.00 -19.39 -1.31
CA TRP A 33 -22.38 -18.06 -1.21
C TRP A 33 -22.76 -17.26 0.04
N VAL A 34 -24.05 -17.05 0.29
CA VAL A 34 -24.55 -16.35 1.49
C VAL A 34 -25.68 -17.15 2.11
N ASN A 35 -25.48 -17.64 3.33
CA ASN A 35 -26.43 -18.48 4.05
C ASN A 35 -26.56 -18.05 5.52
N HIS A 36 -27.37 -18.77 6.29
CA HIS A 36 -27.69 -18.45 7.68
C HIS A 36 -26.48 -18.51 8.64
N ASN A 37 -25.38 -19.17 8.23
CA ASN A 37 -24.14 -19.26 9.01
C ASN A 37 -23.11 -18.21 8.59
N THR A 38 -23.38 -17.41 7.55
CA THR A 38 -22.48 -16.36 7.10
C THR A 38 -22.43 -15.24 8.12
N GLN A 39 -21.25 -15.01 8.71
CA GLN A 39 -21.03 -13.95 9.70
C GLN A 39 -20.66 -12.61 9.04
N GLN A 40 -20.06 -12.66 7.86
CA GLN A 40 -19.57 -11.48 7.15
C GLN A 40 -19.61 -11.71 5.63
N LEU A 41 -20.00 -10.69 4.89
CA LEU A 41 -19.88 -10.60 3.44
C LEU A 41 -18.99 -9.40 3.10
N LEU A 42 -17.95 -9.63 2.29
CA LEU A 42 -17.05 -8.58 1.82
C LEU A 42 -17.09 -8.53 0.29
N VAL A 43 -17.52 -7.40 -0.26
CA VAL A 43 -17.48 -7.12 -1.69
C VAL A 43 -16.37 -6.11 -1.93
N THR A 44 -15.41 -6.47 -2.78
CA THR A 44 -14.34 -5.56 -3.19
C THR A 44 -14.46 -5.27 -4.66
N VAL A 45 -14.58 -3.99 -5.02
CA VAL A 45 -14.60 -3.50 -6.39
C VAL A 45 -13.34 -2.68 -6.61
N MET A 46 -12.60 -3.01 -7.66
CA MET A 46 -11.41 -2.28 -8.06
C MET A 46 -11.67 -1.62 -9.41
N THR A 47 -11.50 -0.32 -9.48
CA THR A 47 -11.63 0.46 -10.70
C THR A 47 -10.32 1.17 -11.01
N TYR A 48 -9.98 1.26 -12.29
CA TYR A 48 -8.81 2.01 -12.77
C TYR A 48 -9.27 3.30 -13.46
N ASN A 49 -8.67 4.42 -13.09
CA ASN A 49 -8.86 5.70 -13.75
C ASN A 49 -7.58 6.10 -14.49
N GLY A 50 -7.58 5.94 -15.81
CA GLY A 50 -6.44 6.29 -16.67
C GLY A 50 -6.28 7.78 -16.99
N GLN A 51 -7.10 8.68 -16.41
CA GLN A 51 -6.86 10.13 -16.52
C GLN A 51 -5.91 10.65 -15.43
N ILE A 52 -5.89 9.99 -14.29
CA ILE A 52 -5.11 10.36 -13.10
C ILE A 52 -4.15 9.23 -12.68
N ASP A 53 -4.05 8.19 -13.51
CA ASP A 53 -3.25 6.99 -13.29
C ASP A 53 -3.39 6.44 -11.87
N GLU A 54 -4.64 6.18 -11.46
CA GLU A 54 -4.97 5.78 -10.10
C GLU A 54 -5.97 4.62 -10.06
N PHE A 55 -5.71 3.66 -9.17
CA PHE A 55 -6.65 2.60 -8.83
C PHE A 55 -7.51 3.03 -7.63
N SER A 56 -8.82 2.95 -7.77
CA SER A 56 -9.75 3.08 -6.65
C SER A 56 -10.23 1.71 -6.21
N ILE A 57 -10.00 1.38 -4.94
CA ILE A 57 -10.48 0.15 -4.31
C ILE A 57 -11.63 0.52 -3.38
N ALA A 58 -12.84 0.11 -3.74
CA ALA A 58 -14.02 0.21 -2.90
C ALA A 58 -14.29 -1.14 -2.22
N ARG A 59 -14.30 -1.15 -0.89
CA ARG A 59 -14.65 -2.30 -0.06
C ARG A 59 -15.97 -2.04 0.64
N LEU A 60 -16.92 -2.94 0.43
CA LEU A 60 -18.21 -2.97 1.09
C LEU A 60 -18.24 -4.20 1.99
N GLN A 61 -18.28 -3.97 3.29
CA GLN A 61 -18.34 -5.01 4.30
C GLN A 61 -19.71 -4.99 4.95
N MET A 62 -20.33 -6.16 5.01
CA MET A 62 -21.60 -6.40 5.67
C MET A 62 -21.35 -7.43 6.78
N ASP A 63 -21.46 -7.01 8.03
CA ASP A 63 -21.36 -7.89 9.19
C ASP A 63 -22.77 -8.30 9.62
N PHE A 64 -23.03 -9.61 9.66
CA PHE A 64 -24.28 -10.19 10.13
C PHE A 64 -24.14 -10.52 11.62
N ARG A 65 -24.58 -9.60 12.49
CA ARG A 65 -24.59 -9.83 13.94
C ARG A 65 -25.97 -10.33 14.38
N ASP A 66 -25.98 -11.31 15.29
CA ASP A 66 -27.13 -11.85 16.02
C ASP A 66 -28.49 -11.60 15.37
N SER A 67 -28.81 -12.32 14.29
CA SER A 67 -30.14 -12.49 13.64
C SER A 67 -31.00 -11.24 13.28
N VAL A 68 -30.68 -10.04 13.75
CA VAL A 68 -31.55 -8.86 13.74
C VAL A 68 -30.82 -7.62 13.25
N LYS A 69 -29.48 -7.59 13.30
CA LYS A 69 -28.71 -6.38 13.00
C LYS A 69 -27.64 -6.61 11.94
N ILE A 70 -27.77 -5.88 10.84
CA ILE A 70 -26.77 -5.81 9.78
C ILE A 70 -25.93 -4.54 10.00
N GLU A 71 -24.62 -4.68 10.14
CA GLU A 71 -23.70 -3.54 10.16
C GLU A 71 -23.03 -3.41 8.79
N LEU A 72 -23.26 -2.27 8.12
CA LEU A 72 -22.61 -1.95 6.86
C LEU A 72 -21.42 -1.02 7.08
N LYS A 73 -20.29 -1.35 6.47
CA LYS A 73 -19.09 -0.52 6.42
C LYS A 73 -18.66 -0.36 4.97
N ALA A 74 -18.38 0.87 4.59
CA ALA A 74 -17.83 1.19 3.28
C ALA A 74 -16.46 1.85 3.48
N LEU A 75 -15.46 1.36 2.76
CA LEU A 75 -14.12 1.93 2.73
C LEU A 75 -13.70 2.08 1.28
N THR A 76 -13.39 3.31 0.89
CA THR A 76 -12.78 3.58 -0.42
C THR A 76 -11.35 4.02 -0.19
N LYS A 77 -10.41 3.38 -0.88
CA LYS A 77 -9.00 3.73 -0.85
C LYS A 77 -8.50 3.92 -2.27
N ALA A 78 -7.85 5.05 -2.49
CA ALA A 78 -7.19 5.38 -3.73
C ALA A 78 -5.71 4.97 -3.64
N ILE A 79 -5.19 4.35 -4.69
CA ILE A 79 -3.82 3.86 -4.80
C ILE A 79 -3.26 4.32 -6.14
N PRO A 80 -2.25 5.20 -6.16
CA PRO A 80 -1.63 5.64 -7.41
C PRO A 80 -1.02 4.43 -8.15
N ASP A 81 -1.10 4.46 -9.49
CA ASP A 81 -0.47 3.46 -10.33
C ASP A 81 1.03 3.73 -10.44
N TYR A 82 1.83 2.74 -10.08
CA TYR A 82 3.29 2.79 -10.13
C TYR A 82 3.88 1.96 -11.28
N ARG A 83 3.04 1.38 -12.15
CA ARG A 83 3.49 0.53 -13.27
C ARG A 83 4.23 1.35 -14.32
N GLU A 84 3.76 2.56 -14.56
CA GLU A 84 4.41 3.58 -15.37
C GLU A 84 5.40 4.35 -14.48
N GLN A 85 6.50 3.71 -14.07
CA GLN A 85 7.63 4.48 -13.54
C GLN A 85 8.22 5.29 -14.69
N ASP A 86 7.74 6.52 -14.83
CA ASP A 86 8.34 7.50 -15.72
C ASP A 86 9.85 7.54 -15.45
N LEU A 87 10.65 7.44 -16.50
CA LEU A 87 12.11 7.58 -16.46
C LEU A 87 12.53 8.78 -15.62
N PHE A 88 11.67 9.81 -15.58
CA PHE A 88 11.81 10.98 -14.75
C PHE A 88 11.93 10.68 -13.24
N ASN A 89 11.12 9.77 -12.68
CA ASN A 89 11.16 9.41 -11.26
C ASN A 89 12.42 8.62 -10.89
N VAL A 90 12.83 7.69 -11.77
CA VAL A 90 14.06 6.92 -11.58
C VAL A 90 15.29 7.83 -11.70
N ALA A 91 15.31 8.73 -12.68
CA ALA A 91 16.37 9.72 -12.86
C ALA A 91 16.44 10.70 -11.69
N LEU A 92 15.29 11.19 -11.19
CA LEU A 92 15.21 12.10 -10.04
C LEU A 92 15.78 11.43 -8.78
N LEU A 93 15.39 10.18 -8.49
CA LEU A 93 15.95 9.42 -7.37
C LEU A 93 17.46 9.25 -7.53
N GLY A 94 17.94 8.91 -8.73
CA GLY A 94 19.37 8.83 -9.04
C GLY A 94 20.10 10.14 -8.76
N CYS A 95 19.57 11.27 -9.20
CA CYS A 95 20.12 12.60 -8.95
C CYS A 95 20.17 12.93 -7.44
N ILE A 96 19.14 12.58 -6.67
CA ILE A 96 19.11 12.77 -5.22
C ILE A 96 20.23 11.97 -4.54
N TYR A 97 20.42 10.70 -4.90
CA TYR A 97 21.50 9.89 -4.35
C TYR A 97 22.88 10.43 -4.70
N ILE A 98 23.09 10.90 -5.93
CA ILE A 98 24.35 11.51 -6.34
C ILE A 98 24.60 12.81 -5.55
N ALA A 99 23.60 13.68 -5.44
CA ALA A 99 23.71 14.93 -4.69
C ALA A 99 24.00 14.67 -3.20
N LEU A 100 23.36 13.66 -2.60
CA LEU A 100 23.61 13.25 -1.22
C LEU A 100 25.04 12.70 -1.04
N GLY A 101 25.54 11.91 -1.99
CA GLY A 101 26.93 11.44 -2.00
C GLY A 101 27.94 12.58 -2.10
N ILE A 102 27.70 13.55 -2.99
CA ILE A 102 28.55 14.75 -3.11
C ILE A 102 28.52 15.55 -1.81
N TRP A 103 27.33 15.73 -1.22
CA TRP A 103 27.18 16.46 0.04
C TRP A 103 27.93 15.79 1.20
N LEU A 104 27.88 14.45 1.29
CA LEU A 104 28.64 13.68 2.29
C LEU A 104 30.16 13.83 2.11
N MET A 105 30.68 13.81 0.87
CA MET A 105 32.11 14.06 0.61
C MET A 105 32.55 15.47 1.04
N PHE A 106 31.71 16.49 0.82
CA PHE A 106 31.97 17.84 1.32
C PHE A 106 31.94 17.91 2.84
N LEU A 107 31.05 17.15 3.49
CA LEU A 107 30.97 17.11 4.95
C LEU A 107 32.21 16.45 5.57
N GLU A 108 32.70 15.36 4.99
CA GLU A 108 33.94 14.68 5.42
C GLU A 108 35.18 15.59 5.25
N SER A 109 35.30 16.26 4.11
CA SER A 109 36.42 17.19 3.86
C SER A 109 36.37 18.44 4.74
N ALA A 110 35.20 18.92 5.14
CA ALA A 110 35.05 20.03 6.08
C ALA A 110 35.37 19.64 7.53
N ILE A 111 35.13 18.39 7.92
CA ILE A 111 35.42 17.88 9.28
C ILE A 111 36.87 17.42 9.44
N ALA A 112 37.51 16.93 8.37
CA ALA A 112 38.92 16.51 8.36
C ALA A 112 39.90 17.53 9.02
N PRO A 113 39.87 18.84 8.70
CA PRO A 113 40.76 19.82 9.33
C PRO A 113 40.43 20.10 10.82
N LEU A 114 39.17 19.88 11.25
CA LEU A 114 38.76 20.03 12.66
C LEU A 114 39.29 18.89 13.55
N VAL A 115 39.36 17.67 13.01
CA VAL A 115 39.92 16.49 13.72
C VAL A 115 41.45 16.59 13.80
N VAL A 116 42.12 16.99 12.73
CA VAL A 116 43.59 17.20 12.71
C VAL A 116 43.99 18.40 13.60
N GLY A 117 43.20 19.47 13.62
CA GLY A 117 43.41 20.63 14.49
C GLY A 117 43.35 20.31 16.00
N ARG A 118 42.47 19.37 16.41
CA ARG A 118 42.43 18.86 17.80
C ARG A 118 43.60 17.94 18.14
N GLY A 119 44.11 17.15 17.18
CA GLY A 119 45.30 16.32 17.36
C GLY A 119 46.60 17.12 17.54
N LEU A 120 46.74 18.26 16.86
CA LEU A 120 47.90 19.15 17.01
C LEU A 120 47.88 19.96 18.31
N LEU A 121 46.70 20.32 18.83
CA LEU A 121 46.56 21.03 20.11
C LEU A 121 46.94 20.14 21.31
N PHE A 122 46.63 18.84 21.27
CA PHE A 122 47.08 17.89 22.31
C PHE A 122 48.59 17.62 22.26
N LYS A 123 49.22 17.64 21.08
CA LYS A 123 50.67 17.41 20.94
C LYS A 123 51.53 18.60 21.42
N ARG A 124 50.99 19.82 21.49
CA ARG A 124 51.70 20.99 22.05
C ARG A 124 51.57 21.14 23.57
N LEU A 125 50.57 20.51 24.19
CA LEU A 125 50.42 20.49 25.65
C LEU A 125 51.22 19.36 26.34
N ALA A 126 51.65 18.33 25.60
CA ALA A 126 52.46 17.23 26.15
C ALA A 126 53.97 17.49 26.22
N CYS A 127 54.48 18.64 25.77
CA CYS A 127 55.90 19.03 25.89
C CYS A 127 56.17 20.01 27.06
N PHE A 128 55.21 20.23 27.96
CA PHE A 128 55.35 21.14 29.10
C PHE A 128 55.11 20.47 30.47
N TYR A 129 55.22 19.14 30.56
CA TYR A 129 55.32 18.43 31.84
C TYR A 129 56.40 17.36 31.77
#